data_AF-T0YY11-F1
#
_entry.id   AF-T0YY11-F1
#
_cell.length_a   1.000
_cell.length_b   1.000
_cell.length_c   1.000
_cell.angle_alpha   90.00
_cell.angle_beta   90.00
_cell.angle_gamma   90.00
#
_symmetry.space_group_name_H-M   'P 1'
#
loop_
_entity.id
_entity.type
_entity.pdbx_description
1 polymer ?
#
loop_
_entity_poly.entity_id
_entity_poly.type
_entity_poly.pdbx_seq_one_letter_code
_entity_poly.pdbx_strand_id
1 'polypeptide(L)'
;MPFADGYPVPEALDASGIMTLETEFIEAAQNAHLAGFEVLELHFAHGYLMHGFLSPLSNQRQDGYGGPLDARMKLPLRIVDAVRGAWPDEYPLFVRLSVTDWSPGGWNLESAITFTRVLRTRGVDLVDCSSGGITPKVSIPTGPGYQTHFSETIRRETGMRTGAVGLITDAIQADHIIRTGQADAVFLARAELRQPYWPLEAASRLGATCE
;
A
#
# COMPACT_ATOMS: atom_id res chain seq x y z
N MET A 1 -16.00 14.21 0.18
CA MET A 1 -16.68 14.35 1.49
C MET A 1 -15.63 14.48 2.60
N PRO A 2 -15.90 15.15 3.74
CA PRO A 2 -14.92 15.25 4.83
C PRO A 2 -14.70 13.89 5.51
N PHE A 3 -13.52 13.69 6.10
CA PHE A 3 -13.16 12.45 6.80
C PHE A 3 -13.97 12.23 8.09
N ALA A 4 -14.18 13.31 8.85
CA ALA A 4 -14.95 13.34 10.09
C ALA A 4 -15.60 14.72 10.29
N ASP A 5 -16.48 14.82 11.27
CA ASP A 5 -17.08 16.11 11.66
C ASP A 5 -15.98 17.09 12.07
N GLY A 6 -16.06 18.33 11.56
CA GLY A 6 -15.06 19.38 11.78
C GLY A 6 -13.84 19.32 10.85
N TYR A 7 -13.71 18.31 9.99
CA TYR A 7 -12.66 18.29 8.96
C TYR A 7 -13.03 19.17 7.76
N PRO A 8 -12.04 19.72 7.04
CA PRO A 8 -12.29 20.45 5.80
C PRO A 8 -12.96 19.52 4.78
N VAL A 9 -13.90 20.08 4.03
CA VAL A 9 -14.48 19.39 2.87
C VAL A 9 -13.46 19.44 1.74
N PRO A 10 -12.97 18.30 1.24
CA PRO A 10 -12.00 18.30 0.15
C PRO A 10 -12.66 18.77 -1.15
N GLU A 11 -11.89 19.51 -1.94
CA GLU A 11 -12.25 19.83 -3.32
C GLU A 11 -12.10 18.58 -4.21
N ALA A 12 -13.08 18.33 -5.07
CA ALA A 12 -13.02 17.20 -5.99
C ALA A 12 -12.09 17.56 -7.17
N LEU A 13 -11.03 16.79 -7.38
CA LEU A 13 -10.12 16.98 -8.51
C LEU A 13 -10.88 16.99 -9.84
N ASP A 14 -10.63 17.99 -10.67
CA ASP A 14 -11.07 18.02 -12.04
C ASP A 14 -10.03 17.37 -12.98
N ALA A 15 -10.27 17.44 -14.29
CA ALA A 15 -9.33 16.88 -15.27
C ALA A 15 -7.96 17.57 -15.24
N SER A 16 -7.90 18.87 -14.97
CA SER A 16 -6.65 19.61 -14.87
C SER A 16 -5.86 19.20 -13.64
N GLY A 17 -6.53 19.07 -12.48
CA GLY A 17 -5.93 18.60 -11.24
C GLY A 17 -5.38 17.18 -11.36
N ILE A 18 -6.06 16.30 -12.12
CA ILE A 18 -5.54 14.95 -12.40
C ILE A 18 -4.24 15.00 -13.23
N MET A 19 -4.17 15.85 -14.26
CA MET A 19 -2.95 15.99 -15.08
C MET A 19 -1.79 16.60 -14.29
N THR A 20 -2.08 17.61 -13.45
CA THR A 20 -1.08 18.20 -12.54
C THR A 20 -0.55 17.13 -11.59
N LEU A 21 -1.43 16.37 -10.97
CA LEU A 21 -1.05 15.31 -10.03
C LEU A 21 -0.14 14.26 -10.68
N GLU A 22 -0.47 13.80 -11.89
CA GLU A 22 0.38 12.86 -12.62
C GLU A 22 1.78 13.43 -12.88
N THR A 23 1.87 14.70 -13.29
CA THR A 23 3.14 15.40 -13.49
C THR A 23 3.94 15.45 -12.19
N GLU A 24 3.30 15.80 -11.07
CA GLU A 24 3.94 15.84 -9.74
C GLU A 24 4.46 14.47 -9.29
N PHE A 25 3.74 13.38 -9.56
CA PHE A 25 4.21 12.02 -9.26
C PHE A 25 5.41 11.62 -10.14
N ILE A 26 5.42 11.99 -11.42
CA ILE A 26 6.56 11.76 -12.32
C ILE A 26 7.79 12.52 -11.80
N GLU A 27 7.64 13.81 -11.52
CA GLU A 27 8.73 14.66 -11.01
C GLU A 27 9.25 14.13 -9.67
N ALA A 28 8.37 13.70 -8.76
CA ALA A 28 8.77 13.11 -7.50
C ALA A 28 9.59 11.82 -7.68
N ALA A 29 9.21 10.96 -8.62
CA ALA A 29 9.95 9.73 -8.93
C ALA A 29 11.34 10.02 -9.52
N GLN A 30 11.43 10.98 -10.44
CA GLN A 30 12.70 11.43 -11.01
C GLN A 30 13.61 12.03 -9.92
N ASN A 31 13.06 12.86 -9.04
CA ASN A 31 13.79 13.45 -7.94
C ASN A 31 14.27 12.39 -6.94
N ALA A 32 13.46 11.37 -6.64
CA ALA A 32 13.86 10.24 -5.80
C ALA A 32 15.04 9.48 -6.43
N HIS A 33 15.00 9.24 -7.73
CA HIS A 33 16.11 8.57 -8.42
C HIS A 33 17.39 9.43 -8.40
N LEU A 34 17.27 10.72 -8.69
CA LEU A 34 18.40 11.67 -8.62
C LEU A 34 19.01 11.76 -7.21
N ALA A 35 18.20 11.57 -6.17
CA ALA A 35 18.64 11.52 -4.78
C ALA A 35 19.29 10.19 -4.37
N GLY A 36 19.30 9.18 -5.26
CA GLY A 36 19.94 7.88 -5.03
C GLY A 36 19.07 6.85 -4.34
N PHE A 37 17.74 7.03 -4.31
CA PHE A 37 16.84 5.96 -3.86
C PHE A 37 16.85 4.81 -4.86
N GLU A 38 16.83 3.58 -4.35
CA GLU A 38 16.83 2.35 -5.14
C GLU A 38 15.51 1.57 -5.03
N VAL A 39 14.57 2.06 -4.22
CA VAL A 39 13.22 1.53 -4.08
C VAL A 39 12.27 2.72 -4.02
N LEU A 40 11.20 2.67 -4.81
CA LEU A 40 10.13 3.66 -4.76
C LEU A 40 8.83 2.97 -4.34
N GLU A 41 8.14 3.50 -3.33
CA GLU A 41 6.82 3.01 -2.91
C GLU A 41 5.74 4.06 -3.13
N LEU A 42 4.71 3.70 -3.90
CA LEU A 42 3.51 4.52 -4.09
C LEU A 42 2.51 4.28 -2.96
N HIS A 43 2.11 5.36 -2.28
CA HIS A 43 1.22 5.27 -1.13
C HIS A 43 -0.27 5.25 -1.54
N PHE A 44 -0.85 4.06 -1.75
CA PHE A 44 -2.27 3.86 -2.11
C PHE A 44 -3.13 3.34 -0.94
N ALA A 45 -2.69 3.58 0.29
CA ALA A 45 -3.35 3.13 1.52
C ALA A 45 -3.88 4.27 2.40
N HIS A 46 -4.44 3.88 3.54
CA HIS A 46 -4.68 4.72 4.74
C HIS A 46 -5.59 5.93 4.59
N GLY A 47 -6.36 5.98 3.50
CA GLY A 47 -7.35 7.04 3.27
C GLY A 47 -6.79 8.30 2.65
N TYR A 48 -5.50 8.29 2.27
CA TYR A 48 -4.93 9.32 1.42
C TYR A 48 -5.46 9.21 -0.01
N LEU A 49 -5.03 10.14 -0.87
CA LEU A 49 -5.64 10.42 -2.16
C LEU A 49 -6.00 9.18 -2.99
N MET A 50 -5.04 8.28 -3.23
CA MET A 50 -5.28 7.12 -4.08
C MET A 50 -6.19 6.09 -3.41
N HIS A 51 -6.05 5.87 -2.10
CA HIS A 51 -7.03 5.05 -1.37
C HIS A 51 -8.42 5.70 -1.41
N GLY A 52 -8.49 7.03 -1.39
CA GLY A 52 -9.70 7.82 -1.53
C GLY A 52 -10.40 7.64 -2.86
N PHE A 53 -9.67 7.40 -3.96
CA PHE A 53 -10.24 7.01 -5.25
C PHE A 53 -10.66 5.54 -5.28
N LEU A 54 -9.85 4.66 -4.68
CA LEU A 54 -10.15 3.23 -4.60
C LEU A 54 -11.39 2.94 -3.76
N SER A 55 -11.58 3.56 -2.60
CA SER A 55 -12.71 3.23 -1.74
C SER A 55 -14.03 3.85 -2.23
N PRO A 56 -15.10 3.05 -2.37
CA PRO A 56 -16.44 3.58 -2.65
C PRO A 56 -17.04 4.33 -1.46
N LEU A 57 -16.42 4.31 -0.27
CA LEU A 57 -16.89 5.11 0.87
C LEU A 57 -16.62 6.59 0.64
N SER A 58 -15.44 6.92 0.10
CA SER A 58 -14.99 8.28 -0.19
C SER A 58 -15.28 8.72 -1.62
N ASN A 59 -15.18 7.81 -2.60
CA ASN A 59 -15.34 8.12 -4.01
C ASN A 59 -16.79 7.96 -4.47
N GLN A 60 -17.54 9.06 -4.36
CA GLN A 60 -18.92 9.19 -4.86
C GLN A 60 -18.97 9.93 -6.21
N ARG A 61 -17.88 9.94 -6.98
CA ARG A 61 -17.84 10.61 -8.29
C ARG A 61 -18.79 9.92 -9.26
N GLN A 62 -19.37 10.72 -10.15
CA GLN A 62 -20.27 10.24 -11.22
C GLN A 62 -19.61 10.30 -12.61
N ASP A 63 -18.34 10.67 -12.67
CA ASP A 63 -17.55 10.68 -13.90
C ASP A 63 -16.80 9.35 -14.08
N GLY A 64 -15.91 9.29 -15.07
CA GLY A 64 -15.15 8.09 -15.41
C GLY A 64 -14.12 7.63 -14.37
N TYR A 65 -14.05 8.27 -13.19
CA TYR A 65 -13.15 7.94 -12.09
C TYR A 65 -13.89 7.48 -10.82
N GLY A 66 -15.21 7.29 -10.85
CA GLY A 66 -16.00 6.81 -9.70
C GLY A 66 -17.03 5.73 -10.07
N GLY A 67 -17.69 5.18 -9.05
CA GLY A 67 -18.68 4.12 -9.21
C GLY A 67 -18.07 2.72 -9.30
N PRO A 68 -18.23 1.98 -10.43
CA PRO A 68 -17.67 0.65 -10.61
C PRO A 68 -16.17 0.54 -10.32
N LEU A 69 -15.69 -0.68 -10.02
CA LEU A 69 -14.32 -0.94 -9.58
C LEU A 69 -13.28 -0.48 -10.61
N ASP A 70 -13.49 -0.77 -11.89
CA ASP A 70 -12.64 -0.35 -13.01
C ASP A 70 -12.50 1.17 -13.12
N ALA A 71 -13.60 1.92 -12.92
CA ALA A 71 -13.56 3.38 -12.88
C ALA A 71 -12.77 3.90 -11.67
N ARG A 72 -12.99 3.33 -10.47
CA ARG A 72 -12.26 3.70 -9.24
C ARG A 72 -10.76 3.42 -9.32
N MET A 73 -10.37 2.34 -9.98
CA MET A 73 -8.96 1.97 -10.17
C MET A 73 -8.26 2.85 -11.21
N LYS A 74 -8.98 3.55 -12.08
CA LYS A 74 -8.40 4.25 -13.25
C LYS A 74 -7.32 5.26 -12.88
N LEU A 75 -7.55 6.12 -11.88
CA LEU A 75 -6.55 7.11 -11.49
C LEU A 75 -5.32 6.48 -10.82
N PRO A 76 -5.46 5.62 -9.78
CA PRO A 76 -4.30 4.90 -9.21
C PRO A 76 -3.48 4.16 -10.25
N LEU A 77 -4.13 3.48 -11.20
CA LEU A 77 -3.50 2.78 -12.30
C LEU A 77 -2.76 3.70 -13.27
N ARG A 78 -3.34 4.87 -13.59
CA ARG A 78 -2.70 5.91 -14.40
C ARG A 78 -1.42 6.43 -13.73
N ILE A 79 -1.44 6.64 -12.42
CA ILE A 79 -0.25 7.08 -11.66
C ILE A 79 0.83 6.00 -11.65
N VAL A 80 0.46 4.71 -11.52
CA VAL A 80 1.41 3.60 -11.63
C VAL A 80 2.10 3.60 -12.98
N ASP A 81 1.35 3.72 -14.08
CA ASP A 81 1.93 3.72 -15.43
C ASP A 81 2.89 4.90 -15.63
N ALA A 82 2.47 6.10 -15.20
CA ALA A 82 3.26 7.32 -15.29
C ALA A 82 4.57 7.23 -14.51
N VAL A 83 4.50 6.78 -13.25
CA VAL A 83 5.67 6.63 -12.38
C VAL A 83 6.57 5.51 -12.88
N ARG A 84 6.01 4.37 -13.29
CA ARG A 84 6.81 3.25 -13.83
C ARG A 84 7.59 3.68 -15.07
N GLY A 85 7.03 4.52 -15.93
CA GLY A 85 7.74 5.07 -17.10
C GLY A 85 8.82 6.11 -16.78
N ALA A 86 8.82 6.67 -15.57
CA ALA A 86 9.81 7.65 -15.11
C ALA A 86 10.85 7.07 -14.14
N TRP A 87 10.55 5.92 -13.51
CA TRP A 87 11.40 5.20 -12.58
C TRP A 87 12.27 4.18 -13.34
N PRO A 88 13.58 4.02 -13.04
CA PRO A 88 14.44 3.06 -13.75
C PRO A 88 14.01 1.61 -13.55
N ASP A 89 13.99 0.83 -14.64
CA ASP A 89 13.45 -0.54 -14.66
C ASP A 89 14.26 -1.53 -13.80
N GLU A 90 15.53 -1.24 -13.52
CA GLU A 90 16.35 -2.05 -12.62
C GLU A 90 15.94 -1.94 -11.15
N TYR A 91 15.21 -0.88 -10.77
CA TYR A 91 14.82 -0.61 -9.40
C TYR A 91 13.35 -0.97 -9.14
N PRO A 92 13.05 -1.64 -8.01
CA PRO A 92 11.69 -2.05 -7.69
C PRO A 92 10.75 -0.86 -7.49
N LEU A 93 9.53 -1.03 -8.00
CA LEU A 93 8.38 -0.17 -7.73
C LEU A 93 7.38 -0.91 -6.84
N PHE A 94 7.18 -0.40 -5.63
CA PHE A 94 6.23 -0.93 -4.67
C PHE A 94 4.93 -0.12 -4.68
N VAL A 95 3.83 -0.77 -4.28
CA VAL A 95 2.57 -0.10 -3.97
C VAL A 95 2.13 -0.50 -2.57
N ARG A 96 1.96 0.47 -1.68
CA ARG A 96 1.33 0.25 -0.39
C ARG A 96 -0.18 0.33 -0.51
N LEU A 97 -0.87 -0.71 -0.06
CA LEU A 97 -2.31 -0.86 -0.25
C LEU A 97 -3.02 -1.11 1.09
N SER A 98 -4.10 -0.37 1.34
CA SER A 98 -5.09 -0.80 2.33
C SER A 98 -5.91 -1.92 1.70
N VAL A 99 -5.73 -3.16 2.15
CA VAL A 99 -6.37 -4.34 1.55
C VAL A 99 -7.86 -4.42 1.88
N THR A 100 -8.29 -3.73 2.94
CA THR A 100 -9.71 -3.60 3.34
C THR A 100 -9.91 -2.31 4.10
N ASP A 101 -11.11 -1.73 3.98
CA ASP A 101 -11.57 -0.58 4.76
C ASP A 101 -12.10 -0.97 6.15
N TRP A 102 -12.31 -2.27 6.40
CA TRP A 102 -13.00 -2.79 7.58
C TRP A 102 -14.45 -2.30 7.73
N SER A 103 -15.05 -1.76 6.67
CA SER A 103 -16.42 -1.23 6.67
C SER A 103 -17.30 -1.93 5.63
N PRO A 104 -18.56 -2.27 5.96
CA PRO A 104 -19.52 -2.75 4.98
C PRO A 104 -19.66 -1.78 3.79
N GLY A 105 -19.67 -2.32 2.58
CA GLY A 105 -19.77 -1.53 1.35
C GLY A 105 -18.51 -0.77 0.96
N GLY A 106 -17.40 -0.91 1.71
CA GLY A 106 -16.11 -0.32 1.40
C GLY A 106 -15.22 -1.15 0.48
N TRP A 107 -13.99 -0.67 0.30
CA TRP A 107 -12.91 -1.43 -0.32
C TRP A 107 -12.64 -2.70 0.47
N ASN A 108 -12.46 -3.81 -0.23
CA ASN A 108 -12.36 -5.15 0.37
C ASN A 108 -11.27 -5.99 -0.30
N LEU A 109 -11.01 -7.15 0.30
CA LEU A 109 -9.96 -8.08 -0.14
C LEU A 109 -10.14 -8.53 -1.60
N GLU A 110 -11.37 -8.76 -2.06
CA GLU A 110 -11.64 -9.15 -3.45
C GLU A 110 -11.28 -8.04 -4.45
N SER A 111 -11.61 -6.79 -4.12
CA SER A 111 -11.23 -5.62 -4.89
C SER A 111 -9.70 -5.45 -4.91
N ALA A 112 -9.05 -5.66 -3.75
CA ALA A 112 -7.60 -5.62 -3.63
C ALA A 112 -6.90 -6.71 -4.45
N ILE A 113 -7.41 -7.95 -4.46
CA ILE A 113 -6.90 -9.03 -5.32
C ILE A 113 -7.00 -8.63 -6.79
N THR A 114 -8.15 -8.10 -7.21
CA THR A 114 -8.39 -7.67 -8.60
C THR A 114 -7.42 -6.56 -9.00
N PHE A 115 -7.28 -5.53 -8.16
CA PHE A 115 -6.36 -4.42 -8.39
C PHE A 115 -4.91 -4.89 -8.44
N THR A 116 -4.48 -5.75 -7.52
CA THR A 116 -3.11 -6.27 -7.48
C THR A 116 -2.76 -7.12 -8.70
N ARG A 117 -3.71 -7.89 -9.25
CA ARG A 117 -3.49 -8.58 -10.54
C ARG A 117 -3.17 -7.59 -11.65
N VAL A 118 -3.88 -6.46 -11.70
CA VAL A 118 -3.63 -5.41 -12.69
C VAL A 118 -2.30 -4.69 -12.43
N LEU A 119 -1.98 -4.37 -11.17
CA LEU A 119 -0.68 -3.79 -10.79
C LEU A 119 0.50 -4.65 -11.27
N ARG A 120 0.40 -5.97 -11.10
CA ARG A 120 1.42 -6.92 -11.56
C ARG A 120 1.67 -6.82 -13.06
N THR A 121 0.62 -6.65 -13.86
CA THR A 121 0.76 -6.49 -15.32
C THR A 121 1.37 -5.15 -15.74
N ARG A 122 1.52 -4.20 -14.81
CA ARG A 122 2.03 -2.84 -15.04
C ARG A 122 3.42 -2.60 -14.44
N GLY A 123 4.12 -3.68 -14.08
CA GLY A 123 5.51 -3.58 -13.59
C GLY A 123 5.64 -3.14 -12.14
N VAL A 124 4.61 -3.35 -11.30
CA VAL A 124 4.75 -3.28 -9.84
C VAL A 124 5.38 -4.58 -9.35
N ASP A 125 6.40 -4.45 -8.49
CA ASP A 125 7.24 -5.56 -8.04
C ASP A 125 6.79 -6.18 -6.72
N LEU A 126 6.17 -5.38 -5.85
CA LEU A 126 5.67 -5.80 -4.54
C LEU A 126 4.48 -4.95 -4.08
N VAL A 127 3.55 -5.57 -3.37
CA VAL A 127 2.48 -4.86 -2.64
C VAL A 127 2.71 -4.92 -1.13
N ASP A 128 2.91 -3.76 -0.50
CA ASP A 128 2.93 -3.61 0.97
C ASP A 128 1.50 -3.63 1.51
N CYS A 129 1.14 -4.71 2.21
CA CYS A 129 -0.23 -5.02 2.59
C CYS A 129 -0.59 -4.45 3.97
N SER A 130 -1.24 -3.27 3.97
CA SER A 130 -1.82 -2.62 5.14
C SER A 130 -3.36 -2.68 5.11
N SER A 131 -4.05 -1.88 5.91
CA SER A 131 -5.50 -1.80 5.94
C SER A 131 -6.02 -0.49 6.56
N GLY A 132 -7.31 -0.22 6.35
CA GLY A 132 -8.04 0.85 7.02
C GLY A 132 -7.63 2.27 6.62
N GLY A 133 -8.03 3.22 7.45
CA GLY A 133 -7.71 4.64 7.34
C GLY A 133 -8.69 5.49 6.52
N ILE A 134 -9.61 4.88 5.76
CA ILE A 134 -10.55 5.68 4.94
C ILE A 134 -11.67 6.34 5.76
N THR A 135 -12.07 5.72 6.86
CA THR A 135 -13.15 6.19 7.71
C THR A 135 -12.80 5.95 9.18
N PRO A 136 -13.18 6.86 10.09
CA PRO A 136 -12.99 6.65 11.52
C PRO A 136 -14.07 5.74 12.13
N LYS A 137 -15.14 5.42 11.39
CA LYS A 137 -16.33 4.70 11.90
C LYS A 137 -16.21 3.18 11.75
N VAL A 138 -15.07 2.62 12.12
CA VAL A 138 -14.80 1.17 12.04
C VAL A 138 -14.07 0.68 13.28
N SER A 139 -14.33 -0.58 13.65
CA SER A 139 -13.53 -1.30 14.65
C SER A 139 -12.60 -2.25 13.91
N ILE A 140 -11.30 -2.09 14.12
CA ILE A 140 -10.28 -2.91 13.50
C ILE A 140 -9.83 -3.95 14.54
N PRO A 141 -9.89 -5.26 14.24
CA PRO A 141 -9.43 -6.30 15.15
C PRO A 141 -7.90 -6.33 15.19
N THR A 142 -7.29 -5.39 15.92
CA THR A 142 -5.84 -5.26 16.02
C THR A 142 -5.24 -6.31 16.97
N GLY A 143 -4.10 -6.86 16.57
CA GLY A 143 -3.29 -7.79 17.36
C GLY A 143 -1.98 -8.08 16.64
N PRO A 144 -1.06 -8.87 17.23
CA PRO A 144 0.19 -9.24 16.58
C PRO A 144 -0.05 -9.85 15.20
N GLY A 145 0.51 -9.27 14.14
CA GLY A 145 0.40 -9.79 12.78
C GLY A 145 -1.01 -9.75 12.18
N TYR A 146 -1.93 -8.93 12.68
CA TYR A 146 -3.34 -8.95 12.25
C TYR A 146 -3.59 -8.72 10.74
N GLN A 147 -2.59 -8.27 9.99
CA GLN A 147 -2.67 -8.06 8.54
C GLN A 147 -1.87 -9.09 7.73
N THR A 148 -1.14 -10.02 8.37
CA THR A 148 -0.27 -10.97 7.63
C THR A 148 -1.08 -11.86 6.69
N HIS A 149 -2.30 -12.23 7.08
CA HIS A 149 -3.22 -12.99 6.22
C HIS A 149 -3.61 -12.24 4.92
N PHE A 150 -3.61 -10.90 4.93
CA PHE A 150 -3.82 -10.12 3.70
C PHE A 150 -2.66 -10.28 2.74
N SER A 151 -1.43 -10.15 3.24
CA SER A 151 -0.21 -10.41 2.47
C SER A 151 -0.22 -11.84 1.90
N GLU A 152 -0.48 -12.84 2.75
CA GLU A 152 -0.54 -14.24 2.35
C GLU A 152 -1.56 -14.47 1.23
N THR A 153 -2.78 -13.95 1.41
CA THR A 153 -3.86 -14.13 0.43
C THR A 153 -3.56 -13.40 -0.88
N ILE A 154 -3.11 -12.15 -0.84
CA ILE A 154 -2.74 -11.41 -2.06
C ILE A 154 -1.63 -12.16 -2.81
N ARG A 155 -0.60 -12.64 -2.11
CA ARG A 155 0.49 -13.42 -2.69
C ARG A 155 -0.02 -14.69 -3.37
N ARG A 156 -0.82 -15.50 -2.66
CA ARG A 156 -1.38 -16.75 -3.18
C ARG A 156 -2.29 -16.55 -4.39
N GLU A 157 -3.18 -15.56 -4.33
CA GLU A 157 -4.23 -15.38 -5.35
C GLU A 157 -3.75 -14.63 -6.61
N THR A 158 -2.61 -13.95 -6.54
CA THR A 158 -2.13 -13.08 -7.64
C THR A 158 -0.71 -13.42 -8.13
N GLY A 159 0.08 -14.12 -7.32
CA GLY A 159 1.51 -14.34 -7.56
C GLY A 159 2.36 -13.07 -7.46
N MET A 160 1.80 -11.96 -6.95
CA MET A 160 2.53 -10.74 -6.62
C MET A 160 3.38 -10.98 -5.38
N ARG A 161 4.60 -10.41 -5.32
CA ARG A 161 5.36 -10.42 -4.06
C ARG A 161 4.69 -9.51 -3.05
N THR A 162 4.70 -9.87 -1.79
CA THR A 162 4.02 -9.08 -0.77
C THR A 162 4.91 -8.76 0.42
N GLY A 163 4.69 -7.57 0.98
CA GLY A 163 5.21 -7.20 2.28
C GLY A 163 4.13 -7.31 3.34
N ALA A 164 4.45 -7.92 4.47
CA ALA A 164 3.60 -7.93 5.65
C ALA A 164 4.00 -6.83 6.63
N VAL A 165 3.00 -6.13 7.16
CA VAL A 165 3.14 -5.11 8.20
C VAL A 165 2.03 -5.26 9.24
N GLY A 166 2.20 -4.69 10.42
CA GLY A 166 1.13 -4.58 11.41
C GLY A 166 1.41 -5.37 12.69
N LEU A 167 1.89 -4.64 13.70
CA LEU A 167 2.22 -5.20 15.03
C LEU A 167 3.14 -6.44 14.93
N ILE A 168 4.15 -6.34 14.07
CA ILE A 168 5.27 -7.27 14.03
C ILE A 168 6.38 -6.66 14.88
N THR A 169 6.75 -7.32 15.97
CA THR A 169 7.69 -6.78 16.96
C THR A 169 8.72 -7.79 17.44
N ASP A 170 8.51 -9.08 17.19
CA ASP A 170 9.39 -10.15 17.66
C ASP A 170 10.11 -10.83 16.48
N ALA A 171 11.38 -11.17 16.67
CA ALA A 171 12.20 -11.81 15.63
C ALA A 171 11.62 -13.16 15.17
N ILE A 172 11.08 -13.96 16.09
CA ILE A 172 10.46 -15.26 15.79
C ILE A 172 9.17 -15.05 15.00
N GLN A 173 8.41 -13.99 15.31
CA GLN A 173 7.22 -13.62 14.55
C GLN A 173 7.57 -13.26 13.10
N ALA A 174 8.60 -12.43 12.89
CA ALA A 174 9.06 -12.05 11.56
C ALA A 174 9.60 -13.24 10.77
N ASP A 175 10.44 -14.08 11.38
CA ASP A 175 10.97 -15.31 10.77
C ASP A 175 9.84 -16.28 10.39
N HIS A 176 8.84 -16.45 11.26
CA HIS A 176 7.68 -17.29 10.97
C HIS A 176 6.90 -16.80 9.73
N ILE A 177 6.68 -15.49 9.60
CA ILE A 177 5.97 -14.91 8.44
C ILE A 177 6.69 -15.27 7.14
N ILE A 178 8.02 -15.13 7.10
CA ILE A 178 8.81 -15.46 5.91
C ILE A 178 8.85 -16.97 5.65
N ARG A 179 9.19 -17.78 6.66
CA ARG A 179 9.34 -19.24 6.49
C ARG A 179 8.06 -19.96 6.13
N THR A 180 6.91 -19.43 6.54
CA THR A 180 5.60 -19.99 6.19
C THR A 180 5.02 -19.43 4.89
N GLY A 181 5.75 -18.54 4.20
CA GLY A 181 5.32 -17.97 2.91
C GLY A 181 4.18 -16.96 3.01
N GLN A 182 3.94 -16.39 4.20
CA GLN A 182 2.92 -15.35 4.41
C GLN A 182 3.31 -14.01 3.75
N ALA A 183 4.60 -13.77 3.53
CA ALA A 183 5.12 -12.61 2.81
C ALA A 183 6.51 -12.90 2.24
N ASP A 184 6.94 -12.08 1.29
CA ASP A 184 8.32 -12.06 0.78
C ASP A 184 9.19 -11.02 1.54
N ALA A 185 8.57 -10.05 2.21
CA ALA A 185 9.22 -9.08 3.08
C ALA A 185 8.40 -8.80 4.35
N VAL A 186 9.09 -8.38 5.42
CA VAL A 186 8.47 -7.91 6.67
C VAL A 186 8.84 -6.45 6.89
N PHE A 187 7.83 -5.58 6.96
CA PHE A 187 8.02 -4.16 7.26
C PHE A 187 7.79 -3.89 8.74
N LEU A 188 8.78 -3.22 9.35
CA LEU A 188 8.77 -2.83 10.75
C LEU A 188 8.61 -1.32 10.87
N ALA A 189 8.01 -0.87 11.97
CA ALA A 189 7.83 0.56 12.25
C ALA A 189 8.05 0.86 13.73
N ARG A 190 7.02 0.65 14.56
CA ARG A 190 7.07 0.97 16.00
C ARG A 190 8.13 0.21 16.79
N ALA A 191 8.52 -0.99 16.35
CA ALA A 191 9.61 -1.75 16.97
C ALA A 191 10.95 -1.02 16.80
N GLU A 192 11.28 -0.60 15.58
CA GLU A 192 12.52 0.10 15.28
C GLU A 192 12.58 1.51 15.86
N LEU A 193 11.45 2.21 15.96
CA LEU A 193 11.40 3.51 16.65
C LEU A 193 11.82 3.42 18.13
N ARG A 194 11.55 2.29 18.78
CA ARG A 194 11.92 2.06 20.19
C ARG A 194 13.29 1.39 20.32
N GLN A 195 13.67 0.64 19.30
CA GLN A 195 14.90 -0.13 19.27
C GLN A 195 15.50 -0.11 17.85
N PRO A 196 16.34 0.88 17.52
CA PRO A 196 16.87 1.03 16.16
C PRO A 196 17.79 -0.12 15.74
N TYR A 197 18.34 -0.88 16.70
CA TYR A 197 19.17 -2.07 16.44
C TYR A 197 18.36 -3.37 16.41
N TRP A 198 17.03 -3.28 16.24
CA TRP A 198 16.15 -4.44 16.16
C TRP A 198 16.65 -5.51 15.18
N PRO A 199 17.13 -5.18 13.95
CA PRO A 199 17.63 -6.21 13.03
C PRO A 199 18.84 -6.98 13.58
N LEU A 200 19.77 -6.30 14.28
CA LEU A 200 20.95 -6.93 14.88
C LEU A 200 20.56 -7.89 16.02
N GLU A 201 19.61 -7.48 16.87
CA GLU A 201 19.10 -8.35 17.93
C GLU A 201 18.32 -9.53 17.34
N ALA A 202 17.52 -9.29 16.31
CA ALA A 202 16.77 -10.33 15.62
C ALA A 202 17.72 -11.37 15.01
N ALA A 203 18.80 -10.94 14.35
CA ALA A 203 19.82 -11.81 13.82
C ALA A 203 20.47 -12.66 14.93
N SER A 204 20.91 -12.03 16.03
CA SER A 204 21.47 -12.75 17.17
C SER A 204 20.49 -13.79 17.75
N ARG A 205 19.21 -13.44 17.87
CA ARG A 205 18.17 -14.32 18.43
C ARG A 205 17.81 -15.49 17.51
N LEU A 206 17.91 -15.28 16.20
CA LEU A 206 17.66 -16.30 15.18
C LEU A 206 18.91 -17.12 14.83
N GLY A 207 20.07 -16.81 15.42
CA GLY A 207 21.34 -17.45 15.09
C GLY A 207 21.86 -17.08 13.69
N ALA A 208 21.48 -15.92 13.17
CA ALA A 208 21.95 -15.36 11.90
C ALA A 208 23.01 -14.27 12.13
N THR A 209 23.71 -13.89 11.06
CA THR A 209 24.68 -12.79 11.05
C THR A 209 24.13 -11.60 10.27
N CYS A 210 24.34 -10.38 10.77
CA CYS A 210 24.19 -9.14 10.01
C CYS A 210 25.60 -8.59 9.79
N GLU A 211 26.16 -8.79 8.60
CA GLU A 211 27.39 -8.13 8.15
C GLU A 211 27.07 -6.79 7.47
#